data_AF-A5CZS8-F1
#
_entry.id   AF-A5CZS8-F1
#
_cell.length_a   1.000
_cell.length_b   1.000
_cell.length_c   1.000
_cell.angle_alpha   90.00
_cell.angle_beta   90.00
_cell.angle_gamma   90.00
#
_symmetry.space_group_name_H-M   'P 1'
#
loop_
_entity.id
_entity.type
_entity.pdbx_description
1 polymer ?
#
loop_
_entity_poly.entity_id
_entity_poly.type
_entity_poly.pdbx_seq_one_letter_code
_entity_poly.pdbx_strand_id
1 'polypeptide(L)'
;MPEQAKPYPPLAEVTKNQPVFEMRNVRGSVVGFYCPPYIEGLNVPGYHLHFVTEDRRQGGHLLECSLQEGTLQMDQTRGFYMTLPAGSDFAKADLTTGRTEELKKAES
;
A
#
# COMPACT_ATOMS: atom_id res chain seq x y z
N MET A 1 5.57 -2.67 8.01
CA MET A 1 4.63 -3.22 9.00
C MET A 1 5.31 -4.33 9.79
N PRO A 2 5.14 -4.40 11.11
CA PRO A 2 5.62 -5.52 11.92
C PRO A 2 4.80 -6.80 11.67
N GLU A 3 5.41 -7.95 11.88
CA GLU A 3 4.73 -9.26 11.82
C GLU A 3 3.58 -9.34 12.84
N GLN A 4 2.48 -9.99 12.47
CA GLN A 4 1.28 -10.14 13.31
C GLN A 4 1.00 -11.62 13.59
N ALA A 5 0.40 -11.90 14.76
CA ALA A 5 -0.05 -13.23 15.15
C ALA A 5 -1.58 -13.27 15.33
N LYS A 6 -2.18 -14.46 15.21
CA LYS A 6 -3.61 -14.64 15.48
C LYS A 6 -3.91 -14.40 16.98
N PRO A 7 -5.05 -13.78 17.32
CA PRO A 7 -6.05 -13.19 16.42
C PRO A 7 -5.56 -11.89 15.77
N TYR A 8 -5.70 -11.77 14.44
CA TYR A 8 -5.18 -10.62 13.72
C TYR A 8 -6.00 -9.35 14.02
N PRO A 9 -5.34 -8.23 14.38
CA PRO A 9 -6.02 -6.95 14.55
C PRO A 9 -6.39 -6.32 13.19
N PRO A 10 -7.33 -5.37 13.16
CA PRO A 10 -7.57 -4.54 11.98
C PRO A 10 -6.29 -3.80 11.54
N LEU A 11 -6.11 -3.61 10.23
CA LEU A 11 -4.90 -2.97 9.69
C LEU A 11 -4.66 -1.57 10.28
N ALA A 12 -5.72 -0.78 10.46
CA ALA A 12 -5.65 0.55 11.06
C ALA A 12 -5.16 0.55 12.52
N GLU A 13 -5.24 -0.58 13.24
CA GLU A 13 -4.62 -0.72 14.57
C GLU A 13 -3.12 -1.07 14.47
N VAL A 14 -2.73 -1.82 13.45
CA VAL A 14 -1.32 -2.17 13.19
C VAL A 14 -0.53 -0.93 12.78
N THR A 15 -1.10 -0.09 11.91
CA THR A 15 -0.39 1.07 11.36
C THR A 15 -0.11 2.16 12.39
N LYS A 16 -0.85 2.22 13.50
CA LYS A 16 -0.55 3.13 14.63
C LYS A 16 0.86 2.96 15.19
N ASN A 17 1.41 1.75 15.11
CA ASN A 17 2.74 1.42 15.60
C ASN A 17 3.71 1.12 14.45
N GLN A 18 3.43 1.64 13.24
CA GLN A 18 4.29 1.40 12.09
C GLN A 18 5.67 2.04 12.30
N PRO A 19 6.77 1.31 12.05
CA PRO A 19 8.07 1.94 11.93
C PRO A 19 8.07 2.91 10.74
N VAL A 20 8.45 4.16 10.99
CA VAL A 20 8.63 5.20 9.97
C VAL A 20 10.12 5.47 9.83
N PHE A 21 10.61 5.49 8.60
CA PHE A 21 12.02 5.74 8.29
C PHE A 21 12.12 6.94 7.35
N GLU A 22 13.01 7.86 7.69
CA GLU A 22 13.38 8.95 6.80
C GLU A 22 14.73 8.62 6.14
N MET A 23 14.77 8.66 4.81
CA MET A 23 15.99 8.47 4.03
C MET A 23 16.32 9.76 3.28
N ARG A 24 17.57 10.21 3.35
CA ARG A 24 18.02 11.47 2.73
C ARG A 24 19.09 11.18 1.68
N ASN A 25 18.99 11.84 0.53
CA ASN A 25 19.95 11.75 -0.59
C ASN A 25 20.22 10.30 -1.03
N VAL A 26 19.17 9.50 -1.15
CA VAL A 26 19.25 8.09 -1.53
C VAL A 26 18.83 7.87 -2.98
N ARG A 27 19.51 6.95 -3.68
CA ARG A 27 19.11 6.48 -5.01
C ARG A 27 18.25 5.21 -4.88
N GLY A 28 17.23 5.10 -5.72
CA GLY A 28 16.34 3.94 -5.71
C GLY A 28 15.22 4.05 -6.73
N SER A 29 14.22 3.20 -6.57
CA SER A 29 13.04 3.16 -7.43
C SER A 29 11.78 3.31 -6.60
N VAL A 30 10.87 4.17 -7.07
CA VAL A 30 9.49 4.24 -6.59
C VAL A 30 8.62 3.47 -7.58
N VAL A 31 7.79 2.55 -7.08
CA VAL A 31 6.92 1.69 -7.89
C VAL A 31 5.55 1.62 -7.23
N GLY A 32 4.50 1.66 -8.03
CA GLY A 32 3.15 1.50 -7.53
C GLY A 32 2.09 1.80 -8.58
N PHE A 33 0.88 2.08 -8.12
CA PHE A 33 -0.28 2.26 -8.99
C PHE A 33 -0.99 3.56 -8.68
N TYR A 34 -1.60 4.13 -9.72
CA TYR A 34 -2.72 5.03 -9.56
C TYR A 34 -4.02 4.27 -9.77
N CYS A 35 -4.94 4.38 -8.83
CA CYS A 35 -6.22 3.71 -8.82
C CYS A 35 -7.36 4.74 -8.81
N PRO A 36 -8.30 4.70 -9.76
CA PRO A 36 -9.39 5.67 -9.82
C PRO A 36 -10.37 5.48 -8.64
N PRO A 37 -11.09 6.53 -8.18
CA PRO A 37 -11.90 6.46 -6.96
C PRO A 37 -12.92 5.32 -6.90
N TYR A 38 -13.46 4.90 -8.03
CA TYR A 38 -14.47 3.83 -8.10
C TYR A 38 -13.93 2.41 -7.84
N ILE A 39 -12.62 2.22 -7.65
CA ILE A 39 -12.01 0.93 -7.29
C ILE A 39 -11.96 0.70 -5.77
N GLU A 40 -12.54 1.62 -5.00
CA GLU A 40 -12.66 1.53 -3.55
C GLU A 40 -13.22 0.17 -3.10
N GLY A 41 -12.63 -0.39 -2.04
CA GLY A 41 -12.96 -1.73 -1.53
C GLY A 41 -12.28 -2.87 -2.27
N LEU A 42 -11.75 -2.62 -3.48
CA LEU A 42 -10.95 -3.58 -4.26
C LEU A 42 -9.46 -3.24 -4.23
N ASN A 43 -9.12 -1.95 -4.23
CA ASN A 43 -7.74 -1.45 -4.12
C ASN A 43 -7.72 -0.08 -3.41
N VAL A 44 -6.53 0.52 -3.26
CA VAL A 44 -6.33 1.85 -2.64
C VAL A 44 -6.53 2.96 -3.67
N PRO A 45 -7.56 3.82 -3.54
CA PRO A 45 -7.75 4.96 -4.45
C PRO A 45 -6.59 5.96 -4.39
N GLY A 46 -6.28 6.59 -5.52
CA GLY A 46 -5.16 7.52 -5.65
C GLY A 46 -3.84 6.81 -5.92
N TYR A 47 -2.73 7.45 -5.52
CA TYR A 47 -1.40 6.87 -5.64
C TYR A 47 -1.10 5.97 -4.44
N HIS A 48 -0.79 4.70 -4.69
CA HIS A 48 -0.22 3.80 -3.70
C HIS A 48 1.18 3.41 -4.19
N LEU A 49 2.20 3.94 -3.53
CA LEU A 49 3.60 3.85 -3.96
C LEU A 49 4.45 3.18 -2.88
N HIS A 50 5.41 2.37 -3.32
CA HIS A 50 6.45 1.79 -2.48
C HIS A 50 7.81 2.24 -3.01
N PHE A 51 8.81 2.27 -2.13
CA PHE A 51 10.18 2.63 -2.46
C PHE A 51 11.15 1.49 -2.12
N VAL A 52 12.22 1.38 -2.91
CA VAL A 52 13.32 0.46 -2.66
C VAL A 52 14.64 1.12 -3.08
N THR A 53 15.66 1.02 -2.24
CA THR A 53 17.00 1.56 -2.52
C THR A 53 17.68 0.81 -3.66
N GLU A 54 18.61 1.47 -4.34
CA GLU A 54 19.37 0.89 -5.47
C GLU A 54 20.12 -0.39 -5.06
N ASP A 55 20.67 -0.43 -3.85
CA ASP A 55 21.34 -1.59 -3.26
C ASP A 55 20.38 -2.68 -2.76
N ARG A 56 19.06 -2.44 -2.84
CA ARG A 56 17.97 -3.34 -2.39
C ARG A 56 18.00 -3.69 -0.91
N ARG A 57 18.70 -2.93 -0.07
CA ARG A 57 18.82 -3.21 1.37
C ARG A 57 17.72 -2.56 2.21
N GLN A 58 17.10 -1.50 1.70
CA GLN A 58 16.07 -0.75 2.41
C GLN A 58 14.91 -0.41 1.47
N GLY A 59 13.73 -0.18 2.04
CA GLY A 59 12.53 0.15 1.29
C GLY A 59 11.30 0.15 2.19
N GLY A 60 10.13 0.34 1.58
CA GLY A 60 8.87 0.32 2.30
C GLY A 60 7.74 1.00 1.53
N HIS A 61 6.58 1.07 2.18
CA HIS A 61 5.46 1.88 1.73
C HIS A 61 5.82 3.38 1.83
N LEU A 62 5.54 4.15 0.78
CA LEU A 62 5.98 5.53 0.65
C LEU A 62 4.92 6.49 1.20
N LEU A 63 5.26 7.19 2.29
CA LEU A 63 4.38 8.21 2.90
C LEU A 63 4.60 9.59 2.26
N GLU A 64 5.86 9.96 2.06
CA GLU A 64 6.25 11.25 1.49
C GLU A 64 7.59 11.12 0.75
N CYS A 65 7.80 11.90 -0.31
CA CYS A 65 9.10 12.06 -0.93
C CYS A 65 9.31 13.45 -1.53
N SER A 66 10.58 13.86 -1.58
CA SER A 66 11.06 14.95 -2.43
C SER A 66 12.05 14.39 -3.44
N LEU A 67 11.85 14.69 -4.73
CA LEU A 67 12.68 14.19 -5.81
C LEU A 67 13.63 15.30 -6.31
N GLN A 68 14.93 15.01 -6.32
CA GLN A 68 15.92 15.91 -6.92
C GLN A 68 15.98 15.74 -8.44
N GLU A 69 16.13 14.49 -8.90
CA GLU A 69 16.18 14.12 -10.32
C GLU A 69 15.71 12.66 -10.49
N GLY A 70 15.15 12.33 -11.66
CA GLY A 70 14.70 10.97 -11.93
C GLY A 70 14.04 10.83 -13.29
N THR A 71 13.70 9.60 -13.65
CA THR A 71 12.91 9.28 -14.85
C THR A 71 11.58 8.68 -14.42
N LEU A 72 10.49 9.18 -15.00
CA LEU A 72 9.15 8.64 -14.81
C LEU A 72 8.78 7.74 -15.99
N GLN A 73 8.29 6.54 -15.70
CA GLN A 73 7.67 5.64 -16.67
C GLN A 73 6.27 5.31 -16.18
N MET A 74 5.31 5.28 -17.11
CA MET A 74 3.91 4.99 -16.82
C MET A 74 3.37 3.99 -17.83
N ASP A 75 2.56 3.06 -17.36
CA ASP A 75 1.76 2.17 -18.18
C ASP A 75 0.26 2.45 -17.97
N GLN A 76 -0.49 2.58 -19.05
CA GLN A 76 -1.94 2.73 -18.99
C GLN A 76 -2.60 1.36 -19.03
N THR A 77 -2.86 0.80 -17.85
CA THR A 77 -3.51 -0.49 -17.69
C THR A 77 -5.03 -0.37 -17.78
N ARG A 78 -5.65 -0.91 -18.85
CA ARG A 78 -7.11 -0.82 -19.10
C ARG A 78 -7.94 -1.96 -18.50
N GLY A 79 -7.30 -2.97 -17.93
CA GLY A 79 -7.97 -4.12 -17.36
C GLY A 79 -7.22 -4.65 -16.16
N PHE A 80 -7.95 -5.12 -15.15
CA PHE A 80 -7.39 -5.83 -14.02
C PHE A 80 -8.10 -7.17 -13.86
N TYR A 81 -7.40 -8.13 -13.28
CA TYR A 81 -7.94 -9.44 -12.93
C TYR A 81 -7.82 -9.62 -11.43
N MET A 82 -8.86 -10.19 -10.82
CA MET A 82 -8.92 -10.42 -9.37
C MET A 82 -9.10 -11.90 -9.10
N THR A 83 -8.22 -12.45 -8.26
CA THR A 83 -8.37 -13.79 -7.70
C THR A 83 -8.86 -13.67 -6.27
N LEU A 84 -9.98 -14.35 -5.97
CA LEU A 84 -10.50 -14.40 -4.60
C LEU A 84 -9.78 -15.49 -3.79
N PRO A 85 -9.39 -15.24 -2.53
CA PRO A 85 -8.82 -16.26 -1.67
C PRO A 85 -9.80 -17.42 -1.42
N ALA A 86 -9.33 -18.66 -1.52
CA ALA A 86 -10.15 -19.87 -1.29
C ALA A 86 -10.34 -20.23 0.20
N GLY A 87 -9.83 -19.42 1.13
CA GLY A 87 -9.81 -19.72 2.57
C GLY A 87 -11.07 -19.31 3.33
N SER A 88 -11.32 -19.98 4.46
CA SER A 88 -12.50 -19.70 5.32
C SER A 88 -12.51 -18.29 5.90
N ASP A 89 -11.35 -17.69 6.13
CA ASP A 89 -11.23 -16.37 6.75
C ASP A 89 -11.82 -15.29 5.81
N PHE A 90 -11.58 -15.39 4.50
CA PHE A 90 -12.15 -14.48 3.50
C PHE A 90 -13.67 -14.70 3.34
N ALA A 91 -14.11 -15.96 3.28
CA ALA A 91 -15.53 -16.28 3.12
C ALA A 91 -16.41 -15.84 4.31
N LYS A 92 -15.83 -15.68 5.50
CA LYS A 92 -16.51 -15.22 6.72
C LYS A 92 -16.36 -13.71 6.97
N ALA A 93 -15.49 -13.03 6.24
CA ALA A 93 -15.24 -11.61 6.43
C ALA A 93 -16.45 -10.79 5.92
N ASP A 94 -16.96 -9.89 6.75
CA ASP A 94 -17.92 -8.89 6.30
C ASP A 94 -17.16 -7.73 5.65
N LEU A 95 -17.20 -7.69 4.32
CA LEU A 95 -16.57 -6.67 3.49
C LEU A 95 -17.56 -5.62 2.99
N THR A 96 -18.79 -5.62 3.49
CA THR A 96 -19.84 -4.66 3.08
C THR A 96 -19.80 -3.36 3.89
N THR A 97 -19.13 -3.38 5.05
CA THR A 97 -18.91 -2.18 5.84
C THR A 97 -17.97 -1.23 5.12
N GLY A 98 -18.38 0.01 4.88
CA GLY A 98 -17.52 1.05 4.33
C GLY A 98 -16.35 1.35 5.27
N ARG A 99 -15.12 1.05 4.82
CA ARG A 99 -13.88 1.22 5.61
C ARG A 99 -12.95 2.29 5.01
N THR A 100 -13.50 3.23 4.24
CA THR A 100 -12.76 4.31 3.55
C THR A 100 -11.79 5.05 4.45
N GLU A 101 -12.26 5.45 5.64
CA GLU A 101 -11.47 6.23 6.58
C GLU A 101 -10.41 5.37 7.30
N GLU A 102 -10.68 4.08 7.50
CA GLU A 102 -9.68 3.14 8.02
C GLU A 102 -8.57 2.90 6.99
N LEU A 103 -8.94 2.79 5.71
CA LEU A 103 -8.00 2.62 4.61
C LEU A 103 -7.08 3.83 4.48
N LYS A 104 -7.63 5.05 4.48
CA LYS A 104 -6.80 6.28 4.46
C LYS A 104 -5.82 6.32 5.61
N LYS A 105 -6.24 5.99 6.84
CA LYS A 105 -5.35 5.97 8.02
C LYS A 105 -4.27 4.89 7.96
N ALA A 106 -4.48 3.84 7.17
CA ALA A 106 -3.52 2.76 7.03
C ALA A 106 -2.50 3.02 5.91
N GLU A 107 -2.88 3.78 4.88
CA GLU A 107 -2.10 3.99 3.65
C GLU A 107 -1.57 5.43 3.52
N SER A 108 -1.72 6.28 4.55
CA SER A 108 -1.33 7.70 4.55
C SER A 108 -0.68 8.09 5.87
#